data_AF-A0A135LI20-F1
#
_entry.id   AF-A0A135LI20-F1
#
_cell.length_a   1.000
_cell.length_b   1.000
_cell.length_c   1.000
_cell.angle_alpha   90.00
_cell.angle_beta   90.00
_cell.angle_gamma   90.00
#
_symmetry.space_group_name_H-M   'P 1'
#
loop_
_entity.id
_entity.type
_entity.pdbx_description
1 polymer ?
#
loop_
_entity_poly.entity_id
_entity_poly.type
_entity_poly.pdbx_seq_one_letter_code
_entity_poly.pdbx_strand_id
1 'polypeptide(L)'
;MSEVTIQLPGTIFWSKPFDFENGDAVSVTRTEKYTWSREMTKVHFREEANQAVETAKSQSTFGGEAGGSWDIFSAKRLKDETREVVKESGIEKTVYTVGPKGRIIAYQMHFVGPGISVASKQVITRPEPDPEFEEKLAVQIDCELRAHKFLQGIKIVYGRLEQNQPDDIIPVINNDSPNINYGFEDADFVWLVPEWGKKASDSETCTDLRCRQSEESTPNGLDLASGAGGTYRYLQIGRNPNVRDKIVDIRMIRSKIEITGKSLTDLGYDGISNDFNADRGHDYLYLIWKTITLDNTVLS
;
A
#
# COMPACT_ATOMS: atom_id res chain seq x y z
N MET A 1 10.71 14.14 -8.65
CA MET A 1 11.46 12.90 -8.34
C MET A 1 11.32 12.01 -9.57
N SER A 2 12.39 11.40 -10.08
CA SER A 2 12.29 10.49 -11.23
C SER A 2 11.44 9.29 -10.83
N GLU A 3 10.28 9.13 -11.44
CA GLU A 3 9.44 7.95 -11.30
C GLU A 3 10.21 6.76 -11.85
N VAL A 4 10.20 5.68 -11.08
CA VAL A 4 10.89 4.45 -11.43
C VAL A 4 9.84 3.54 -12.05
N THR A 5 10.08 3.05 -13.26
CA THR A 5 9.18 2.11 -13.91
C THR A 5 9.84 0.74 -14.04
N ILE A 6 9.11 -0.31 -13.67
CA ILE A 6 9.46 -1.70 -14.00
C ILE A 6 8.45 -2.25 -15.00
N GLN A 7 8.86 -3.27 -15.75
CA GLN A 7 7.98 -3.98 -16.68
C GLN A 7 7.76 -5.39 -16.18
N LEU A 8 6.49 -5.78 -16.10
CA LEU A 8 6.10 -7.13 -15.74
C LEU A 8 5.53 -7.89 -16.94
N PRO A 9 5.95 -9.15 -17.17
CA PRO A 9 5.49 -9.91 -18.31
C PRO A 9 4.04 -10.35 -18.13
N GLY A 10 3.21 -10.15 -19.15
CA GLY A 10 1.87 -10.71 -19.26
C GLY A 10 1.68 -11.41 -20.60
N THR A 11 0.61 -12.17 -20.71
CA THR A 11 0.22 -12.88 -21.94
C THR A 11 -1.27 -12.68 -22.19
N ILE A 12 -1.61 -12.24 -23.40
CA ILE A 12 -2.98 -12.28 -23.92
C ILE A 12 -3.08 -13.46 -24.87
N PHE A 13 -4.15 -14.24 -24.76
CA PHE A 13 -4.43 -15.32 -25.71
C PHE A 13 -5.93 -15.53 -25.84
N TRP A 14 -6.37 -16.26 -26.85
CA TRP A 14 -7.77 -16.63 -27.00
C TRP A 14 -7.94 -18.12 -26.77
N SER A 15 -8.99 -18.48 -26.03
CA SER A 15 -9.47 -19.87 -25.98
C SER A 15 -10.61 -20.03 -26.95
N LYS A 16 -10.78 -21.25 -27.48
CA LYS A 16 -11.94 -21.64 -28.28
C LYS A 16 -12.97 -22.38 -27.41
N PRO A 17 -13.91 -21.67 -26.75
CA PRO A 17 -14.95 -22.33 -25.97
C PRO A 17 -15.82 -23.27 -26.81
N PHE A 18 -16.02 -22.97 -28.11
CA PHE A 18 -16.63 -23.91 -29.04
C PHE A 18 -16.28 -23.61 -30.51
N ASP A 19 -16.41 -24.64 -31.34
CA ASP A 19 -16.31 -24.62 -32.78
C ASP A 19 -17.43 -25.52 -33.33
N PHE A 20 -18.36 -24.95 -34.08
CA PHE A 20 -19.54 -25.65 -34.57
C PHE A 20 -19.75 -25.41 -36.05
N GLU A 21 -19.85 -26.51 -36.80
CA GLU A 21 -20.19 -26.54 -38.21
C GLU A 21 -21.59 -27.16 -38.37
N ASN A 22 -22.50 -26.41 -39.00
CA ASN A 22 -23.81 -26.90 -39.36
C ASN A 22 -23.74 -27.62 -40.71
N GLY A 23 -24.30 -28.83 -40.78
CA GLY A 23 -24.37 -29.58 -42.04
C GLY A 23 -25.40 -29.03 -43.03
N ASP A 24 -25.93 -29.90 -43.90
CA ASP A 24 -26.97 -29.56 -44.89
C ASP A 24 -28.36 -29.27 -44.28
N ALA A 25 -28.45 -29.12 -42.95
CA ALA A 25 -29.70 -28.87 -42.25
C ALA A 25 -30.21 -27.43 -42.48
N VAL A 26 -31.52 -27.23 -42.32
CA VAL A 26 -32.09 -25.89 -42.10
C VAL A 26 -31.43 -25.21 -40.89
N SER A 27 -31.52 -23.87 -40.80
CA SER A 27 -30.86 -23.09 -39.75
C SER A 27 -31.00 -23.70 -38.35
N VAL A 28 -29.88 -23.92 -37.66
CA VAL A 28 -29.82 -24.48 -36.31
C VAL A 28 -29.67 -23.35 -35.30
N THR A 29 -30.48 -23.38 -34.24
CA THR A 29 -30.31 -22.50 -33.08
C THR A 29 -29.56 -23.24 -31.99
N ARG A 30 -28.47 -22.65 -31.50
CA ARG A 30 -27.58 -23.24 -30.50
C ARG A 30 -27.42 -22.28 -29.33
N THR A 31 -27.59 -22.78 -28.11
CA THR A 31 -27.35 -22.00 -26.89
C THR A 31 -26.06 -22.46 -26.26
N GLU A 32 -25.10 -21.54 -26.15
CA GLU A 32 -23.80 -21.82 -25.56
C GLU A 32 -23.63 -21.12 -24.23
N LYS A 33 -22.89 -21.77 -23.35
CA LYS A 33 -22.55 -21.24 -22.03
C LYS A 33 -21.04 -21.19 -21.90
N TYR A 34 -20.52 -20.07 -21.45
CA TYR A 34 -19.09 -19.93 -21.19
C TYR A 34 -18.87 -19.23 -19.85
N THR A 35 -17.82 -19.66 -19.17
CA THR A 35 -17.44 -19.12 -17.87
C THR A 35 -16.48 -17.97 -18.09
N TRP A 36 -16.74 -16.86 -17.42
CA TRP A 36 -15.78 -15.77 -17.30
C TRP A 36 -15.28 -15.71 -15.87
N SER A 37 -14.08 -15.17 -15.70
CA SER A 37 -13.46 -15.02 -14.38
C SER A 37 -12.53 -13.81 -14.37
N ARG A 38 -12.41 -13.21 -13.20
CA ARG A 38 -11.40 -12.21 -12.88
C ARG A 38 -10.84 -12.57 -11.51
N GLU A 39 -9.58 -12.95 -11.49
CA GLU A 39 -8.81 -13.24 -10.29
C GLU A 39 -7.63 -12.28 -10.20
N MET A 40 -7.50 -11.66 -9.03
CA MET A 40 -6.37 -10.83 -8.67
C MET A 40 -5.88 -11.23 -7.29
N THR A 41 -4.60 -11.57 -7.18
CA THR A 41 -3.91 -11.90 -5.94
C THR A 41 -2.79 -10.89 -5.75
N LYS A 42 -3.01 -9.92 -4.86
CA LYS A 42 -2.05 -8.82 -4.61
C LYS A 42 -0.69 -9.32 -4.15
N VAL A 43 -0.66 -10.40 -3.37
CA VAL A 43 0.59 -10.99 -2.84
C VAL A 43 1.48 -11.45 -3.99
N HIS A 44 0.96 -12.27 -4.92
CA HIS A 44 1.74 -12.75 -6.06
C HIS A 44 2.19 -11.60 -6.98
N PHE A 45 1.33 -10.60 -7.20
CA PHE A 45 1.71 -9.42 -7.99
C PHE A 45 2.87 -8.66 -7.33
N ARG A 46 2.85 -8.50 -6.00
CA ARG A 46 3.95 -7.87 -5.23
C ARG A 46 5.23 -8.70 -5.27
N GLU A 47 5.14 -10.02 -5.11
CA GLU A 47 6.32 -10.91 -5.15
C GLU A 47 7.04 -10.83 -6.49
N GLU A 48 6.30 -10.90 -7.60
CA GLU A 48 6.89 -10.79 -8.94
C GLU A 48 7.39 -9.37 -9.24
N ALA A 49 6.70 -8.33 -8.76
CA ALA A 49 7.20 -6.96 -8.83
C ALA A 49 8.52 -6.78 -8.08
N ASN A 50 8.63 -7.33 -6.88
CA ASN A 50 9.87 -7.33 -6.10
C ASN A 50 10.98 -8.07 -6.85
N GLN A 51 10.69 -9.23 -7.43
CA GLN A 51 11.67 -9.98 -8.24
C GLN A 51 12.14 -9.20 -9.49
N ALA A 52 11.22 -8.49 -10.17
CA ALA A 52 11.57 -7.63 -11.29
C ALA A 52 12.46 -6.45 -10.86
N VAL A 53 12.20 -5.88 -9.68
CA VAL A 53 13.05 -4.83 -9.07
C VAL A 53 14.45 -5.37 -8.75
N GLU A 54 14.57 -6.57 -8.16
CA GLU A 54 15.87 -7.21 -7.91
C GLU A 54 16.64 -7.45 -9.20
N THR A 55 15.95 -7.91 -10.24
CA THR A 55 16.55 -8.13 -11.56
C THR A 55 17.04 -6.80 -12.16
N ALA A 56 16.25 -5.73 -12.11
CA ALA A 56 16.64 -4.41 -12.61
C ALA A 56 17.85 -3.83 -11.84
N LYS A 57 17.97 -4.10 -10.54
CA LYS A 57 19.17 -3.72 -9.76
C LYS A 57 20.41 -4.47 -10.19
N SER A 58 20.32 -5.79 -10.34
CA SER A 58 21.45 -6.62 -10.76
C SER A 58 22.01 -6.18 -12.13
N GLN A 59 21.17 -5.57 -12.97
CA GLN A 59 21.54 -5.04 -14.28
C GLN A 59 22.06 -3.59 -14.23
N SER A 60 22.26 -3.02 -13.04
CA SER A 60 22.74 -1.64 -12.83
C SER A 60 21.84 -0.54 -13.41
N THR A 61 20.59 -0.88 -13.76
CA THR A 61 19.57 0.08 -14.21
C THR A 61 18.93 0.82 -13.03
N PHE A 62 19.30 0.49 -11.79
CA PHE A 62 18.64 0.96 -10.58
C PHE A 62 19.56 1.19 -9.37
N GLY A 63 19.34 2.27 -8.61
CA GLY A 63 20.17 2.67 -7.46
C GLY A 63 19.49 2.69 -6.08
N GLY A 64 18.26 2.15 -5.94
CA GLY A 64 17.56 2.09 -4.64
C GLY A 64 17.92 0.85 -3.79
N GLU A 65 17.59 0.84 -2.50
CA GLU A 65 17.60 -0.38 -1.65
C GLU A 65 16.42 -1.29 -1.99
N ALA A 66 16.59 -2.61 -1.88
CA ALA A 66 15.61 -3.61 -2.36
C ALA A 66 14.70 -4.08 -1.22
N GLY A 67 13.79 -5.04 -1.45
CA GLY A 67 13.05 -5.75 -0.40
C GLY A 67 12.14 -4.95 0.54
N GLY A 68 11.34 -4.03 0.01
CA GLY A 68 10.33 -3.29 0.80
C GLY A 68 10.49 -1.77 0.74
N SER A 69 11.55 -1.24 0.13
CA SER A 69 11.72 0.21 -0.02
C SER A 69 10.87 0.83 -1.14
N TRP A 70 10.01 0.06 -1.83
CA TRP A 70 9.21 0.54 -2.97
C TRP A 70 7.77 0.06 -2.87
N ASP A 71 6.83 0.97 -3.07
CA ASP A 71 5.41 0.65 -3.26
C ASP A 71 5.05 0.76 -4.75
N ILE A 72 4.13 -0.07 -5.21
CA ILE A 72 3.57 0.04 -6.56
C ILE A 72 2.49 1.10 -6.50
N PHE A 73 2.85 2.32 -6.89
CA PHE A 73 1.99 3.48 -6.79
C PHE A 73 0.91 3.49 -7.87
N SER A 74 1.20 2.92 -9.04
CA SER A 74 0.20 2.70 -10.07
C SER A 74 0.58 1.52 -10.96
N ALA A 75 -0.42 0.70 -11.27
CA ALA A 75 -0.42 -0.15 -12.45
C ALA A 75 -1.56 0.36 -13.33
N LYS A 76 -1.23 0.95 -14.49
CA LYS A 76 -2.25 1.45 -15.41
C LYS A 76 -3.23 0.30 -15.73
N ARG A 77 -4.51 0.49 -15.37
CA ARG A 77 -5.69 -0.42 -15.51
C ARG A 77 -6.21 -1.13 -14.24
N LEU A 78 -5.60 -0.94 -13.06
CA LEU A 78 -6.14 -1.49 -11.81
C LEU A 78 -6.72 -0.39 -10.92
N LYS A 79 -8.03 -0.47 -10.63
CA LYS A 79 -8.64 0.33 -9.57
C LYS A 79 -8.23 -0.25 -8.22
N ASP A 80 -7.83 0.64 -7.32
CA ASP A 80 -7.37 0.33 -5.97
C ASP A 80 -8.51 -0.27 -5.14
N GLU A 81 -8.53 -1.60 -5.02
CA GLU A 81 -9.47 -2.33 -4.17
C GLU A 81 -8.73 -2.86 -2.94
N THR A 82 -9.20 -2.59 -1.74
CA THR A 82 -8.56 -2.95 -0.45
C THR A 82 -8.46 -4.46 -0.18
N ARG A 83 -8.96 -5.33 -1.05
CA ARG A 83 -8.96 -6.79 -0.85
C ARG A 83 -7.64 -7.42 -1.34
N GLU A 84 -7.09 -8.34 -0.55
CA GLU A 84 -5.87 -9.10 -0.92
C GLU A 84 -6.10 -10.02 -2.12
N VAL A 85 -7.30 -10.59 -2.19
CA VAL A 85 -7.75 -11.45 -3.27
C VAL A 85 -9.11 -10.96 -3.77
N VAL A 86 -9.18 -10.63 -5.06
CA VAL A 86 -10.43 -10.30 -5.75
C VAL A 86 -10.74 -11.46 -6.69
N LYS A 87 -11.84 -12.17 -6.44
CA LYS A 87 -12.35 -13.24 -7.30
C LYS A 87 -13.77 -12.92 -7.70
N GLU A 88 -13.98 -12.77 -9.00
CA GLU A 88 -15.29 -12.66 -9.61
C GLU A 88 -15.39 -13.72 -10.71
N SER A 89 -16.55 -14.36 -10.82
CA SER A 89 -16.82 -15.28 -11.92
C SER A 89 -18.30 -15.33 -12.22
N GLY A 90 -18.62 -15.82 -13.41
CA GLY A 90 -19.99 -16.00 -13.83
C GLY A 90 -20.08 -16.84 -15.10
N ILE A 91 -21.32 -17.11 -15.48
CA ILE A 91 -21.64 -17.86 -16.69
C ILE A 91 -22.43 -16.93 -17.60
N GLU A 92 -21.90 -16.64 -18.77
CA GLU A 92 -22.67 -16.00 -19.82
C GLU A 92 -23.36 -17.05 -20.67
N LYS A 93 -24.53 -16.70 -21.19
CA LYS A 93 -25.28 -17.52 -22.14
C LYS A 93 -25.51 -16.72 -23.40
N THR A 94 -25.17 -17.29 -24.55
CA THR A 94 -25.41 -16.65 -25.84
C THR A 94 -26.09 -17.63 -26.77
N VAL A 95 -27.08 -17.13 -27.51
CA VAL A 95 -27.83 -17.90 -28.49
C VAL A 95 -27.34 -17.53 -29.88
N TYR A 96 -26.99 -18.53 -30.67
CA TYR A 96 -26.51 -18.38 -32.03
C TYR A 96 -27.47 -19.07 -33.00
N THR A 97 -27.73 -18.43 -34.13
CA THR A 97 -28.46 -19.03 -35.26
C THR A 97 -27.49 -19.24 -36.41
N VAL A 98 -27.27 -20.50 -36.79
CA VAL A 98 -26.29 -20.90 -37.81
C VAL A 98 -27.04 -21.44 -39.01
N GLY A 99 -26.86 -20.80 -40.17
CA GLY A 99 -27.48 -21.22 -41.42
C GLY A 99 -26.96 -22.57 -41.93
N PRO A 100 -27.59 -23.15 -42.97
CA PRO A 100 -27.10 -24.36 -43.63
C PRO A 100 -25.65 -24.19 -44.10
N LYS A 101 -24.80 -25.20 -43.88
CA LYS A 101 -23.35 -25.16 -44.19
C LYS A 101 -22.57 -24.03 -43.49
N GLY A 102 -23.19 -23.36 -42.53
CA GLY A 102 -22.55 -22.31 -41.75
C GLY A 102 -21.65 -22.89 -40.69
N ARG A 103 -20.51 -22.23 -40.43
CA ARG A 103 -19.65 -22.53 -39.29
C ARG A 103 -19.57 -21.31 -38.38
N ILE A 104 -19.42 -21.57 -37.09
CA ILE A 104 -19.21 -20.56 -36.06
C ILE A 104 -18.16 -21.06 -35.08
N ILE A 105 -17.09 -20.30 -34.97
CA ILE A 105 -16.02 -20.49 -34.00
C ILE A 105 -16.11 -19.33 -33.03
N ALA A 106 -16.21 -19.65 -31.75
CA ALA A 106 -16.18 -18.65 -30.69
C ALA A 106 -14.79 -18.57 -30.09
N TYR A 107 -14.36 -17.34 -29.83
CA TYR A 107 -13.09 -17.00 -29.21
C TYR A 107 -13.34 -16.15 -27.97
N GLN A 108 -12.77 -16.57 -26.84
CA GLN A 108 -12.82 -15.85 -25.58
C GLN A 108 -11.41 -15.37 -25.23
N MET A 109 -11.27 -14.07 -24.99
CA MET A 109 -9.97 -13.49 -24.63
C MET A 109 -9.61 -13.81 -23.19
N HIS A 110 -8.36 -14.21 -22.98
CA HIS A 110 -7.73 -14.42 -21.69
C HIS A 110 -6.53 -13.48 -21.53
N PHE A 111 -6.32 -13.01 -20.32
CA PHE A 111 -5.10 -12.33 -19.90
C PHE A 111 -4.54 -13.01 -18.66
N VAL A 112 -3.27 -13.35 -18.69
CA VAL A 112 -2.53 -13.91 -17.56
C VAL A 112 -1.27 -13.08 -17.35
N GLY A 113 -1.09 -12.61 -16.13
CA GLY A 113 0.09 -11.89 -15.68
C GLY A 113 0.33 -12.12 -14.19
N PRO A 114 1.29 -11.43 -13.58
CA PRO A 114 1.67 -11.66 -12.19
C PRO A 114 0.49 -11.48 -11.25
N GLY A 115 0.06 -12.55 -10.59
CA GLY A 115 -1.13 -12.49 -9.72
C GLY A 115 -2.43 -12.02 -10.40
N ILE A 116 -2.51 -11.97 -11.73
CA ILE A 116 -3.71 -11.54 -12.46
C ILE A 116 -4.10 -12.63 -13.46
N SER A 117 -5.35 -13.08 -13.40
CA SER A 117 -5.93 -13.99 -14.36
C SER A 117 -7.33 -13.52 -14.73
N VAL A 118 -7.56 -13.26 -16.01
CA VAL A 118 -8.84 -12.76 -16.52
C VAL A 118 -9.27 -13.58 -17.71
N ALA A 119 -10.43 -14.23 -17.60
CA ALA A 119 -11.20 -14.73 -18.73
C ALA A 119 -12.33 -13.73 -19.01
N SER A 120 -12.29 -13.08 -20.16
CA SER A 120 -13.22 -11.99 -20.50
C SER A 120 -14.68 -12.47 -20.57
N LYS A 121 -15.61 -11.55 -20.25
CA LYS A 121 -17.06 -11.79 -20.44
C LYS A 121 -17.48 -11.78 -21.91
N GLN A 122 -16.64 -11.22 -22.78
CA GLN A 122 -16.96 -11.05 -24.19
C GLN A 122 -16.42 -12.22 -24.99
N VAL A 123 -17.24 -12.72 -25.91
CA VAL A 123 -16.86 -13.72 -26.89
C VAL A 123 -17.01 -13.10 -28.27
N ILE A 124 -16.01 -13.32 -29.12
CA ILE A 124 -16.02 -12.91 -30.52
C ILE A 124 -16.21 -14.16 -31.36
N THR A 125 -17.01 -14.07 -32.42
CA THR A 125 -17.26 -15.20 -33.32
C THR A 125 -16.67 -14.97 -34.71
N ARG A 126 -16.24 -16.05 -35.35
CA ARG A 126 -15.71 -16.08 -36.72
C ARG A 126 -16.28 -17.29 -37.49
N PRO A 127 -16.49 -17.18 -38.82
CA PRO A 127 -16.90 -18.32 -39.63
C PRO A 127 -15.74 -19.28 -39.95
N GLU A 128 -14.51 -18.80 -39.89
CA GLU A 128 -13.28 -19.53 -40.19
C GLU A 128 -12.24 -19.30 -39.07
N PRO A 129 -11.24 -20.20 -38.90
CA PRO A 129 -10.18 -19.99 -37.93
C PRO A 129 -9.43 -18.68 -38.18
N ASP A 130 -9.22 -17.90 -37.12
CA ASP A 130 -8.52 -16.62 -37.18
C ASP A 130 -7.11 -16.79 -36.60
N PRO A 131 -6.04 -16.77 -37.42
CA PRO A 131 -4.67 -17.00 -36.94
C PRO A 131 -4.26 -16.03 -35.83
N GLU A 132 -4.76 -14.78 -35.85
CA GLU A 132 -4.48 -13.79 -34.80
C GLU A 132 -5.01 -14.24 -33.43
N PHE A 133 -6.06 -15.05 -33.41
CA PHE A 133 -6.65 -15.60 -32.18
C PHE A 133 -6.03 -16.94 -31.77
N GLU A 134 -5.29 -17.60 -32.64
CA GLU A 134 -4.55 -18.83 -32.30
C GLU A 134 -3.17 -18.51 -31.70
N GLU A 135 -2.69 -17.27 -31.85
CA GLU A 135 -1.41 -16.84 -31.29
C GLU A 135 -1.52 -16.31 -29.86
N LYS A 136 -0.43 -16.48 -29.09
CA LYS A 136 -0.26 -15.86 -27.77
C LYS A 136 0.52 -14.57 -27.93
N LEU A 137 -0.04 -13.46 -27.49
CA LEU A 137 0.60 -12.15 -27.51
C LEU A 137 1.26 -11.87 -26.15
N ALA A 138 2.58 -11.79 -26.14
CA ALA A 138 3.32 -11.28 -24.99
C ALA A 138 3.07 -9.77 -24.84
N VAL A 139 2.75 -9.33 -23.62
CA VAL A 139 2.53 -7.92 -23.29
C VAL A 139 3.37 -7.54 -22.08
N GLN A 140 3.71 -6.26 -21.97
CA GLN A 140 4.40 -5.72 -20.79
C GLN A 140 3.44 -4.86 -20.00
N ILE A 141 3.46 -5.03 -18.68
CA ILE A 141 2.70 -4.21 -17.73
C ILE A 141 3.67 -3.20 -17.13
N ASP A 142 3.55 -1.94 -17.52
CA ASP A 142 4.33 -0.86 -16.91
C ASP A 142 3.81 -0.58 -15.49
N CYS A 143 4.70 -0.72 -14.50
CA CYS A 143 4.41 -0.45 -13.10
C CYS A 143 5.26 0.71 -12.61
N GLU A 144 4.62 1.72 -12.03
CA GLU A 144 5.29 2.86 -11.43
C GLU A 144 5.59 2.57 -9.95
N LEU A 145 6.86 2.69 -9.58
CA LEU A 145 7.35 2.46 -8.24
C LEU A 145 7.63 3.78 -7.52
N ARG A 146 7.28 3.81 -6.24
CA ARG A 146 7.58 4.93 -5.35
C ARG A 146 8.39 4.46 -4.16
N ALA A 147 9.49 5.14 -3.90
CA ALA A 147 10.29 4.84 -2.72
C ALA A 147 9.49 5.13 -1.44
N HIS A 148 9.46 4.18 -0.51
CA HIS A 148 9.07 4.45 0.87
C HIS A 148 10.07 5.43 1.49
N LYS A 149 9.53 6.30 2.34
CA LYS A 149 10.33 7.08 3.28
C LYS A 149 10.25 6.39 4.63
N PHE A 150 11.38 6.36 5.32
CA PHE A 150 11.49 5.73 6.64
C PHE A 150 11.75 6.80 7.69
N LEU A 151 11.06 6.73 8.82
CA LEU A 151 11.27 7.70 9.89
C LEU A 151 12.69 7.52 10.45
N GLN A 152 13.49 8.58 10.48
CA GLN A 152 14.84 8.59 11.06
C GLN A 152 14.89 9.34 12.39
N GLY A 153 14.01 10.33 12.54
CA GLY A 153 14.01 11.19 13.70
C GLY A 153 12.71 11.96 13.83
N ILE A 154 12.56 12.63 14.97
CA ILE A 154 11.50 13.61 15.18
C ILE A 154 12.16 14.79 15.88
N LYS A 155 12.12 15.94 15.23
CA LYS A 155 12.56 17.20 15.79
C LYS A 155 11.45 17.80 16.65
N ILE A 156 11.81 18.20 17.87
CA ILE A 156 10.90 18.92 18.77
C ILE A 156 11.09 20.42 18.56
N VAL A 157 9.99 21.13 18.31
CA VAL A 157 9.98 22.58 18.07
C VAL A 157 9.11 23.25 19.12
N TYR A 158 9.67 24.28 19.76
CA TYR A 158 8.96 25.12 20.73
C TYR A 158 8.51 26.43 20.08
N GLY A 159 7.37 26.94 20.51
CA GLY A 159 6.87 28.26 20.16
C GLY A 159 6.20 28.94 21.35
N ARG A 160 6.12 30.27 21.29
CA ARG A 160 5.37 31.08 22.26
C ARG A 160 3.98 31.43 21.76
N LEU A 161 3.74 31.31 20.45
CA LEU A 161 2.47 31.60 19.79
C LEU A 161 2.14 30.47 18.82
N GLU A 162 0.86 30.19 18.65
CA GLU A 162 0.39 29.12 17.75
C GLU A 162 0.89 29.29 16.30
N GLN A 163 1.00 30.55 15.84
CA GLN A 163 1.54 30.91 14.52
C GLN A 163 3.04 30.57 14.32
N ASN A 164 3.76 30.15 15.36
CA ASN A 164 5.11 29.61 15.23
C ASN A 164 5.13 28.13 14.77
N GLN A 165 3.96 27.53 14.57
CA GLN A 165 3.84 26.15 14.10
C GLN A 165 4.60 25.95 12.76
N PRO A 166 5.48 24.93 12.66
CA PRO A 166 6.09 24.54 11.39
C PRO A 166 5.09 23.93 10.40
N ASP A 167 5.38 24.01 9.11
CA ASP A 167 4.51 23.45 8.06
C ASP A 167 4.49 21.91 8.07
N ASP A 168 5.64 21.27 8.32
CA ASP A 168 5.83 19.83 8.18
C ASP A 168 5.64 19.07 9.50
N ILE A 169 4.70 19.49 10.34
CA ILE A 169 4.42 18.80 11.62
C ILE A 169 3.78 17.42 11.43
N ILE A 170 3.88 16.57 12.44
CA ILE A 170 3.10 15.33 12.53
C ILE A 170 1.61 15.72 12.63
N PRO A 171 0.76 15.31 11.67
CA PRO A 171 -0.64 15.70 11.70
C PRO A 171 -1.44 14.90 12.73
N VAL A 172 -2.45 15.54 13.29
CA VAL A 172 -3.41 14.89 14.20
C VAL A 172 -4.57 14.32 13.40
N ILE A 173 -4.98 13.10 13.72
CA ILE A 173 -6.23 12.52 13.20
C ILE A 173 -7.40 13.47 13.55
N ASN A 174 -8.31 13.64 12.59
CA ASN A 174 -9.48 14.53 12.67
C ASN A 174 -9.19 16.04 12.71
N ASN A 175 -7.97 16.47 12.37
CA ASN A 175 -7.56 17.89 12.31
C ASN A 175 -7.66 18.63 13.66
N ASP A 176 -7.51 17.93 14.78
CA ASP A 176 -7.33 18.55 16.09
C ASP A 176 -5.98 19.29 16.21
N SER A 177 -5.80 20.05 17.30
CA SER A 177 -4.57 20.82 17.50
C SER A 177 -3.34 19.91 17.66
N PRO A 178 -2.28 20.12 16.84
CA PRO A 178 -1.02 19.40 16.89
C PRO A 178 -0.07 19.88 17.99
N ASN A 179 -0.44 20.92 18.74
CA ASN A 179 0.31 21.34 19.92
C ASN A 179 0.18 20.26 21.01
N ILE A 180 1.29 19.65 21.43
CA ILE A 180 1.31 18.65 22.50
C ILE A 180 0.62 19.19 23.76
N ASN A 181 0.88 20.44 24.11
CA ASN A 181 0.33 21.13 25.29
C ASN A 181 -0.97 21.89 25.01
N TYR A 182 -1.74 21.51 23.98
CA TYR A 182 -3.05 22.11 23.74
C TYR A 182 -3.96 21.96 24.96
N GLY A 183 -4.56 23.06 25.40
CA GLY A 183 -5.47 23.12 26.55
C GLY A 183 -4.82 23.51 27.89
N PHE A 184 -3.52 23.81 27.92
CA PHE A 184 -2.81 24.27 29.11
C PHE A 184 -2.47 25.76 28.99
N GLU A 185 -3.12 26.61 29.80
CA GLU A 185 -3.24 28.06 29.57
C GLU A 185 -1.94 28.89 29.66
N ASP A 186 -0.85 28.32 30.16
CA ASP A 186 0.48 28.99 30.25
C ASP A 186 1.62 28.13 29.68
N ALA A 187 1.28 27.06 28.97
CA ALA A 187 2.28 26.15 28.43
C ALA A 187 2.93 26.67 27.16
N ASP A 188 4.18 26.26 26.93
CA ASP A 188 4.80 26.46 25.63
C ASP A 188 4.10 25.60 24.58
N PHE A 189 3.99 26.15 23.37
CA PHE A 189 3.54 25.39 22.22
C PHE A 189 4.65 24.43 21.83
N VAL A 190 4.33 23.14 21.74
CA VAL A 190 5.28 22.09 21.39
C VAL A 190 4.75 21.33 20.19
N TRP A 191 5.53 21.30 19.11
CA TRP A 191 5.22 20.51 17.92
C TRP A 191 6.31 19.50 17.62
N LEU A 192 5.92 18.44 16.93
CA LEU A 192 6.78 17.37 16.47
C LEU A 192 6.89 17.43 14.95
N VAL A 193 8.12 17.46 14.42
CA VAL A 193 8.41 17.49 12.99
C VAL A 193 9.15 16.20 12.63
N PRO A 194 8.58 15.31 11.81
CA PRO A 194 9.22 14.05 11.45
C PRO A 194 10.36 14.27 10.47
N GLU A 195 11.45 13.55 10.67
CA GLU A 195 12.61 13.52 9.78
C GLU A 195 12.64 12.19 9.03
N TRP A 196 12.63 12.26 7.70
CA TRP A 196 12.45 11.10 6.84
C TRP A 196 13.72 10.76 6.04
N GLY A 197 14.16 9.51 6.16
CA GLY A 197 15.20 8.88 5.37
C GLY A 197 14.66 8.11 4.16
N LYS A 198 15.59 7.65 3.31
CA LYS A 198 15.29 6.83 2.12
C LYS A 198 15.75 5.38 2.24
N LYS A 199 16.50 5.06 3.29
CA LYS A 199 17.17 3.77 3.48
C LYS A 199 16.61 3.10 4.70
N ALA A 200 16.11 1.89 4.54
CA ALA A 200 15.55 1.12 5.63
C ALA A 200 16.64 0.48 6.50
N SER A 201 17.81 0.24 5.89
CA SER A 201 19.00 -0.32 6.52
C SER A 201 19.77 0.68 7.39
N ASP A 202 19.45 1.97 7.30
CA ASP A 202 20.13 3.03 8.05
C ASP A 202 19.95 2.80 9.56
N SER A 203 21.04 2.90 10.33
CA SER A 203 21.03 2.77 11.78
C SER A 203 20.13 3.80 12.46
N GLU A 204 19.88 4.93 11.79
CA GLU A 204 18.99 5.97 12.28
C GLU A 204 17.50 5.63 12.08
N THR A 205 17.17 4.58 11.31
CA THR A 205 15.79 4.19 11.03
C THR A 205 15.05 3.76 12.30
N CYS A 206 13.93 4.43 12.56
CA CYS A 206 13.09 4.23 13.73
C CYS A 206 12.26 2.95 13.61
N THR A 207 12.14 2.24 14.74
CA THR A 207 11.38 1.00 14.87
C THR A 207 10.34 1.07 15.99
N ASP A 208 10.46 2.03 16.91
CA ASP A 208 9.54 2.20 18.04
C ASP A 208 9.55 3.65 18.55
N LEU A 209 8.46 4.10 19.15
CA LEU A 209 8.33 5.46 19.71
C LEU A 209 7.63 5.42 21.07
N ARG A 210 8.21 6.10 22.06
CA ARG A 210 7.66 6.16 23.43
C ARG A 210 7.80 7.56 24.02
N CYS A 211 6.97 7.87 25.00
CA CYS A 211 7.18 9.02 25.88
C CYS A 211 7.67 8.53 27.24
N ARG A 212 8.90 8.91 27.61
CA ARG A 212 9.40 8.67 28.95
C ARG A 212 8.98 9.81 29.86
N GLN A 213 8.34 9.46 30.96
CA GLN A 213 8.11 10.39 32.07
C GLN A 213 9.27 10.38 33.05
N SER A 214 9.52 11.51 33.70
CA SER A 214 10.61 11.69 34.66
C SER A 214 10.22 12.74 35.70
N GLU A 215 10.47 12.47 36.97
CA GLU A 215 10.31 13.47 38.04
C GLU A 215 11.40 14.55 37.96
N GLU A 216 12.56 14.18 37.45
CA GLU A 216 13.71 15.07 37.31
C GLU A 216 13.91 15.52 35.86
N SER A 217 14.35 16.78 35.69
CA SER A 217 14.76 17.30 34.40
C SER A 217 15.99 16.55 33.89
N THR A 218 15.98 16.10 32.64
CA THR A 218 17.15 15.50 32.01
C THR A 218 18.04 16.61 31.43
N PRO A 219 19.34 16.67 31.75
CA PRO A 219 20.25 17.64 31.15
C PRO A 219 20.18 17.58 29.62
N ASN A 220 19.97 18.73 28.97
CA ASN A 220 19.77 18.86 27.52
C ASN A 220 18.57 18.09 26.94
N GLY A 221 17.69 17.56 27.79
CA GLY A 221 16.46 16.94 27.37
C GLY A 221 15.47 17.99 26.87
N LEU A 222 14.84 17.72 25.73
CA LEU A 222 13.75 18.54 25.21
C LEU A 222 12.45 18.07 25.85
N ASP A 223 12.01 18.78 26.88
CA ASP A 223 10.78 18.49 27.61
C ASP A 223 9.54 18.81 26.77
N LEU A 224 8.72 17.80 26.51
CA LEU A 224 7.44 17.92 25.81
C LEU A 224 6.36 18.58 26.67
N ALA A 225 6.52 18.58 28.00
CA ALA A 225 5.60 19.22 28.95
C ALA A 225 5.95 20.68 29.27
N SER A 226 6.79 21.31 28.46
CA SER A 226 7.37 22.62 28.78
C SER A 226 6.30 23.68 29.09
N GLY A 227 6.41 24.29 30.27
CA GLY A 227 5.47 25.30 30.78
C GLY A 227 4.13 24.76 31.29
N ALA A 228 3.84 23.47 31.11
CA ALA A 228 2.52 22.92 31.40
C ALA A 228 2.39 22.25 32.78
N GLY A 229 3.48 22.16 33.53
CA GLY A 229 3.56 21.54 34.84
C GLY A 229 3.51 20.00 34.82
N GLY A 230 3.65 19.40 36.01
CA GLY A 230 3.72 17.95 36.19
C GLY A 230 5.12 17.37 35.95
N THR A 231 5.18 16.06 35.69
CA THR A 231 6.43 15.35 35.37
C THR A 231 7.02 15.80 34.03
N TYR A 232 8.34 15.72 33.88
CA TYR A 232 8.97 15.97 32.58
C TYR A 232 8.68 14.83 31.59
N ARG A 233 8.58 15.16 30.31
CA ARG A 233 8.24 14.20 29.25
C ARG A 233 9.25 14.28 28.12
N TYR A 234 9.81 13.13 27.75
CA TYR A 234 10.83 13.05 26.71
C TYR A 234 10.45 12.03 25.66
N LEU A 235 10.53 12.42 24.39
CA LEU A 235 10.39 11.50 23.29
C LEU A 235 11.58 10.52 23.30
N GLN A 236 11.28 9.23 23.33
CA GLN A 236 12.22 8.15 23.11
C GLN A 236 11.98 7.54 21.75
N ILE A 237 13.03 7.51 20.94
CA ILE A 237 13.03 6.90 19.61
C ILE A 237 13.81 5.59 19.70
N GLY A 238 13.11 4.48 19.52
CA GLY A 238 13.71 3.16 19.43
C GLY A 238 14.29 2.93 18.05
N ARG A 239 15.54 2.49 18.00
CA ARG A 239 16.26 2.14 16.77
C ARG A 239 16.86 0.76 16.95
N ASN A 240 16.45 -0.18 16.11
CA ASN A 240 17.02 -1.51 16.09
C ASN A 240 17.21 -1.97 14.64
N PRO A 241 18.46 -2.06 14.14
CA PRO A 241 18.69 -2.50 12.76
C PRO A 241 18.16 -3.91 12.51
N ASN A 242 18.09 -4.77 13.53
CA ASN A 242 17.63 -6.16 13.43
C ASN A 242 16.10 -6.29 13.41
N VAL A 243 15.34 -5.24 13.73
CA VAL A 243 13.88 -5.25 13.64
C VAL A 243 13.49 -4.97 12.19
N ARG A 244 12.71 -5.87 11.59
CA ARG A 244 12.30 -5.78 10.18
C ARG A 244 11.19 -4.76 9.95
N ASP A 245 10.38 -4.48 10.97
CA ASP A 245 9.31 -3.50 10.89
C ASP A 245 9.88 -2.08 11.03
N LYS A 246 9.83 -1.31 9.95
CA LYS A 246 10.32 0.08 9.92
C LYS A 246 9.15 1.04 9.79
N ILE A 247 9.22 2.15 10.52
CA ILE A 247 8.16 3.16 10.52
C ILE A 247 8.16 3.94 9.20
N VAL A 248 7.03 3.98 8.50
CA VAL A 248 6.85 4.66 7.20
C VAL A 248 5.80 5.77 7.20
N ASP A 249 4.95 5.81 8.22
CA ASP A 249 3.96 6.87 8.41
C ASP A 249 3.73 7.07 9.90
N ILE A 250 3.48 8.31 10.30
CA ILE A 250 3.24 8.69 11.68
C ILE A 250 2.15 9.75 11.77
N ARG A 251 1.28 9.60 12.77
CA ARG A 251 0.24 10.56 13.11
C ARG A 251 0.16 10.73 14.62
N MET A 252 -0.49 11.82 15.03
CA MET A 252 -0.96 12.00 16.39
C MET A 252 -2.44 11.67 16.48
N ILE A 253 -2.88 11.17 17.63
CA ILE A 253 -4.31 11.05 17.95
C ILE A 253 -4.55 11.68 19.31
N ARG A 254 -5.49 12.62 19.35
CA ARG A 254 -6.02 13.23 20.56
C ARG A 254 -7.42 12.67 20.82
N SER A 255 -7.71 12.33 22.07
CA SER A 255 -8.99 11.71 22.43
C SER A 255 -9.42 12.04 23.86
N LYS A 256 -10.73 12.11 24.09
CA LYS A 256 -11.31 12.22 25.45
C LYS A 256 -11.30 10.88 26.19
N ILE A 257 -11.09 9.78 25.47
CA ILE A 257 -11.03 8.42 26.00
C ILE A 257 -9.69 7.79 25.64
N GLU A 258 -9.21 6.91 26.52
CA GLU A 258 -7.99 6.13 26.28
C GLU A 258 -8.11 5.31 24.99
N ILE A 259 -7.04 5.29 24.19
CA ILE A 259 -6.96 4.49 22.97
C ILE A 259 -6.42 3.10 23.32
N THR A 260 -7.16 2.06 22.92
CA THR A 260 -6.78 0.66 23.11
C THR A 260 -6.25 0.04 21.82
N GLY A 261 -5.57 -1.10 21.90
CA GLY A 261 -5.03 -1.82 20.74
C GLY A 261 -6.08 -2.17 19.67
N LYS A 262 -7.33 -2.47 20.08
CA LYS A 262 -8.43 -2.70 19.12
C LYS A 262 -8.74 -1.44 18.31
N SER A 263 -8.78 -0.29 18.98
CA SER A 263 -9.05 1.00 18.33
C SER A 263 -7.93 1.37 17.35
N LEU A 264 -6.68 1.00 17.67
CA LEU A 264 -5.53 1.21 16.79
C LEU A 264 -5.64 0.40 15.49
N THR A 265 -6.01 -0.88 15.58
CA THR A 265 -6.20 -1.74 14.41
C THR A 265 -7.36 -1.25 13.54
N ASP A 266 -8.46 -0.81 14.15
CA ASP A 266 -9.60 -0.23 13.42
C ASP A 266 -9.22 1.06 12.65
N LEU A 267 -8.20 1.79 13.12
CA LEU A 267 -7.62 2.95 12.45
C LEU A 267 -6.55 2.59 11.40
N GLY A 268 -6.15 1.32 11.31
CA GLY A 268 -5.17 0.82 10.34
C GLY A 268 -3.73 1.19 10.65
N TYR A 269 -3.36 1.31 11.93
CA TYR A 269 -2.00 1.56 12.39
C TYR A 269 -1.42 0.33 13.12
N ASP A 270 -0.10 0.20 13.07
CA ASP A 270 0.63 -0.98 13.54
C ASP A 270 1.24 -0.77 14.94
N GLY A 271 1.48 0.48 15.33
CA GLY A 271 2.01 0.82 16.65
C GLY A 271 1.46 2.10 17.25
N ILE A 272 1.58 2.20 18.58
CA ILE A 272 1.11 3.30 19.41
C ILE A 272 2.10 3.54 20.55
N SER A 273 2.35 4.81 20.88
CA SER A 273 3.14 5.18 22.05
C SER A 273 2.32 5.00 23.33
N ASN A 274 2.95 5.17 24.49
CA ASN A 274 2.18 5.49 25.69
C ASN A 274 1.59 6.91 25.61
N ASP A 275 0.65 7.23 26.49
CA ASP A 275 -0.01 8.54 26.55
C ASP A 275 0.97 9.64 26.96
N PHE A 276 1.07 10.67 26.11
CA PHE A 276 1.90 11.86 26.34
C PHE A 276 1.27 12.77 27.38
N ASN A 277 -0.05 12.70 27.61
CA ASN A 277 -0.75 13.53 28.60
C ASN A 277 -1.12 12.80 29.89
N ALA A 278 -0.65 11.56 30.07
CA ALA A 278 -0.94 10.76 31.25
C ALA A 278 -0.65 11.55 32.53
N ASP A 279 -1.56 11.50 33.51
CA ASP A 279 -1.45 12.19 34.80
C ASP A 279 -1.47 13.74 34.76
N ARG A 280 -1.79 14.36 33.61
CA ARG A 280 -1.96 15.83 33.50
C ARG A 280 -3.41 16.31 33.48
N GLY A 281 -4.40 15.40 33.45
CA GLY A 281 -5.82 15.74 33.60
C GLY A 281 -6.49 16.38 32.37
N HIS A 282 -5.95 16.15 31.18
CA HIS A 282 -6.51 16.61 29.89
C HIS A 282 -6.71 15.43 28.93
N ASP A 283 -6.96 15.73 27.66
CA ASP A 283 -7.14 14.74 26.59
C ASP A 283 -5.93 13.81 26.50
N TYR A 284 -6.21 12.54 26.25
CA TYR A 284 -5.19 11.55 25.92
C TYR A 284 -4.53 11.93 24.59
N LEU A 285 -3.22 11.72 24.51
CA LEU A 285 -2.43 12.06 23.33
C LEU A 285 -1.41 10.97 23.03
N TYR A 286 -1.47 10.42 21.82
CA TYR A 286 -0.58 9.35 21.39
C TYR A 286 0.07 9.67 20.06
N LEU A 287 1.29 9.17 19.86
CA LEU A 287 1.82 8.92 18.54
C LEU A 287 1.37 7.54 18.09
N ILE A 288 0.94 7.43 16.84
CA ILE A 288 0.58 6.18 16.19
C ILE A 288 1.31 6.09 14.85
N TRP A 289 1.67 4.90 14.41
CA TRP A 289 2.47 4.73 13.21
C TRP A 289 2.13 3.47 12.42
N LYS A 290 2.44 3.53 11.13
CA LYS A 290 2.42 2.37 10.23
C LYS A 290 3.84 1.87 10.01
N THR A 291 3.98 0.56 9.91
CA THR A 291 5.24 -0.08 9.56
C THR A 291 5.14 -0.77 8.20
N ILE A 292 6.31 -0.99 7.61
CA ILE A 292 6.46 -2.04 6.60
C ILE A 292 7.45 -3.06 7.14
N THR A 293 7.15 -4.34 6.92
CA THR A 293 8.08 -5.42 7.20
C THR A 293 9.03 -5.56 6.01
N LEU A 294 10.31 -5.29 6.22
CA LEU A 294 11.34 -5.49 5.20
C LEU A 294 11.56 -6.96 4.92
N ASP A 295 11.88 -7.33 3.68
CA ASP A 295 12.27 -8.71 3.33
C ASP A 295 13.66 -9.07 3.88
N ASN A 296 13.94 -10.37 4.03
CA ASN A 296 15.21 -10.88 4.57
C ASN A 296 16.46 -10.44 3.77
N THR A 297 16.28 -9.97 2.53
CA THR A 297 17.36 -9.52 1.64
C THR A 297 17.82 -8.09 1.89
N VAL A 298 17.13 -7.32 2.75
CA VAL A 298 17.46 -5.90 3.00
C VAL A 298 18.38 -5.70 4.20
N LEU A 299 18.34 -6.63 5.15
CA LEU A 299 19.09 -6.54 6.41
C LEU A 299 20.34 -7.43 6.45
N SER A 300 20.63 -8.13 5.36
CA SER A 300 21.85 -8.94 5.16
C SER A 300 22.97 -8.09 4.54
#